data_AF-A0A659U8B8-F1
#
_entry.id   AF-A0A659U8B8-F1
#
_cell.length_a   1.000
_cell.length_b   1.000
_cell.length_c   1.000
_cell.angle_alpha   90.00
_cell.angle_beta   90.00
_cell.angle_gamma   90.00
#
_symmetry.space_group_name_H-M   'P 1'
#
loop_
_entity.id
_entity.type
_entity.pdbx_description
1 polymer ?
#
loop_
_entity_poly.entity_id
_entity_poly.type
_entity_poly.pdbx_seq_one_letter_code
_entity_poly.pdbx_strand_id
1 'polypeptide(L)'
;DQYDKIVDYIAVGKAEGATLALGGTHREENGGYFIHPTVFTGVRPHMRIAREEIFGPVVSILEFETLEDAIALANESVYGLSAGIWTGNVSHA
;
A
#
# COMPACT_ATOMS: atom_id res chain seq x y z
N ASP A 1 -7.80 17.50 -6.49
CA ASP A 1 -8.14 17.36 -5.06
C ASP A 1 -7.68 16.02 -4.50
N GLN A 2 -7.92 15.75 -3.20
CA GLN A 2 -7.50 14.49 -2.53
C GLN A 2 -8.06 13.23 -3.22
N TYR A 3 -9.30 13.29 -3.70
CA TYR A 3 -9.93 12.20 -4.45
C TYR A 3 -9.14 11.85 -5.71
N ASP A 4 -8.82 12.84 -6.54
CA ASP A 4 -8.09 12.63 -7.79
C ASP A 4 -6.68 12.09 -7.52
N LYS A 5 -6.01 12.57 -6.46
CA LYS A 5 -4.71 12.06 -6.02
C LYS A 5 -4.79 10.55 -5.76
N ILE A 6 -5.77 10.10 -4.98
CA ILE A 6 -5.89 8.68 -4.63
C ILE A 6 -6.22 7.85 -5.89
N VAL A 7 -7.11 8.34 -6.76
CA VAL A 7 -7.45 7.66 -8.02
C VAL A 7 -6.21 7.53 -8.93
N ASP A 8 -5.36 8.55 -8.99
CA ASP A 8 -4.09 8.52 -9.72
C ASP A 8 -3.15 7.44 -9.16
N TYR A 9 -2.96 7.35 -7.84
CA TYR A 9 -2.13 6.29 -7.25
C TYR A 9 -2.65 4.88 -7.55
N ILE A 10 -3.97 4.68 -7.61
CA ILE A 10 -4.56 3.39 -8.00
C ILE A 10 -4.20 3.08 -9.47
N ALA A 11 -4.23 4.07 -10.36
CA ALA A 11 -3.83 3.91 -11.75
C ALA A 11 -2.32 3.61 -11.87
N VAL A 12 -1.48 4.31 -11.11
CA VAL A 12 -0.03 4.11 -11.03
C VAL A 12 0.30 2.69 -10.58
N GLY A 13 -0.34 2.19 -9.51
CA GLY A 13 -0.12 0.84 -9.02
C GLY A 13 -0.38 -0.23 -10.08
N LYS A 14 -1.48 -0.09 -10.84
CA LYS A 14 -1.77 -0.96 -11.99
C LYS A 14 -0.71 -0.85 -13.08
N ALA A 15 -0.29 0.38 -13.42
CA ALA A 15 0.68 0.64 -14.48
C ALA A 15 2.08 0.11 -14.15
N GLU A 16 2.48 0.12 -12.88
CA GLU A 16 3.77 -0.41 -12.41
C GLU A 16 3.79 -1.95 -12.25
N GLY A 17 2.65 -2.59 -12.50
CA GLY A 17 2.51 -4.05 -12.55
C GLY A 17 2.10 -4.70 -11.24
N ALA A 18 1.58 -3.93 -10.26
CA ALA A 18 0.98 -4.52 -9.08
C ALA A 18 -0.39 -5.14 -9.42
N THR A 19 -0.77 -6.18 -8.67
CA THR A 19 -2.07 -6.81 -8.80
C THR A 19 -3.09 -6.07 -7.94
N LEU A 20 -4.14 -5.54 -8.56
CA LEU A 20 -5.29 -5.01 -7.83
C LEU A 20 -6.16 -6.20 -7.36
N ALA A 21 -5.96 -6.62 -6.11
CA ALA A 21 -6.65 -7.76 -5.53
C ALA A 21 -8.07 -7.44 -5.05
N LEU A 22 -8.32 -6.19 -4.66
CA LEU A 22 -9.62 -5.71 -4.20
C LEU A 22 -9.79 -4.22 -4.55
N GLY A 23 -11.02 -3.82 -4.85
CA GLY A 23 -11.40 -2.42 -4.97
C GLY A 23 -10.92 -1.79 -6.27
N GLY A 24 -10.26 -0.62 -6.17
CA GLY A 24 -9.76 0.13 -7.33
C GLY A 24 -10.85 0.75 -8.20
N THR A 25 -12.06 0.87 -7.66
CA THR A 25 -13.20 1.61 -8.20
C THR A 25 -13.63 2.67 -7.19
N HIS A 26 -14.42 3.64 -7.66
CA HIS A 26 -15.08 4.61 -6.80
C HIS A 26 -16.54 4.22 -6.60
N ARG A 27 -17.14 4.68 -5.51
CA ARG A 27 -18.53 4.35 -5.20
C ARG A 27 -19.44 5.32 -5.96
N GLU A 28 -20.09 4.84 -7.01
CA GLU A 28 -20.99 5.67 -7.83
C GLU A 28 -22.31 6.01 -7.12
N GLU A 29 -22.68 5.24 -6.10
CA GLU A 29 -23.92 5.40 -5.36
C GLU A 29 -23.88 6.64 -4.45
N ASN A 30 -24.78 7.59 -4.74
CA ASN A 30 -25.16 8.77 -3.92
C ASN A 30 -24.35 10.06 -4.10
N GLY A 31 -23.40 10.10 -5.03
CA GLY A 31 -22.53 11.27 -5.24
C GLY A 31 -21.52 11.50 -4.10
N GLY A 32 -20.48 12.28 -4.38
CA GLY A 32 -19.40 12.59 -3.43
C GLY A 32 -18.06 11.94 -3.79
N TYR A 33 -17.07 12.09 -2.91
CA TYR A 33 -15.67 11.69 -3.12
C TYR A 33 -15.33 10.39 -2.40
N PHE A 34 -16.05 9.31 -2.72
CA PHE A 34 -15.91 8.01 -2.06
C PHE A 34 -15.08 7.02 -2.88
N ILE A 35 -14.14 6.35 -2.21
CA ILE A 35 -13.23 5.36 -2.82
C ILE A 35 -13.40 4.03 -2.09
N HIS A 36 -13.52 2.93 -2.83
CA HIS A 36 -13.60 1.61 -2.22
C HIS A 36 -12.29 1.23 -1.52
N PRO A 37 -12.34 0.48 -0.40
CA PRO A 37 -11.16 -0.16 0.16
C PRO A 37 -10.41 -0.92 -0.93
N THR A 38 -9.13 -0.61 -1.07
CA THR A 38 -8.31 -1.06 -2.18
C THR A 38 -7.09 -1.81 -1.66
N VAL A 39 -6.83 -2.99 -2.21
CA VAL A 39 -5.71 -3.85 -1.81
C VAL A 39 -4.87 -4.15 -3.04
N PHE A 40 -3.58 -3.82 -2.98
CA PHE A 40 -2.59 -4.23 -3.96
C PHE A 40 -1.74 -5.37 -3.42
N THR A 41 -1.56 -6.42 -4.22
CA THR A 41 -0.61 -7.52 -3.98
C THR A 41 0.43 -7.56 -5.10
N GLY A 42 1.52 -8.32 -4.90
CA GLY A 42 2.64 -8.33 -5.86
C GLY A 42 3.31 -6.96 -5.98
N VAL A 43 3.24 -6.14 -4.94
CA VAL A 43 3.89 -4.83 -4.91
C VAL A 43 5.39 -5.03 -4.76
N ARG A 44 6.18 -4.28 -5.53
CA ARG A 44 7.65 -4.31 -5.47
C ARG A 44 8.18 -3.03 -4.79
N PRO A 45 9.33 -3.07 -4.11
CA PRO A 45 9.82 -1.94 -3.32
C PRO A 45 10.03 -0.63 -4.11
N HIS A 46 10.37 -0.73 -5.39
CA HIS A 46 10.59 0.43 -6.26
C HIS A 46 9.29 1.11 -6.75
N MET A 47 8.13 0.49 -6.55
CA MET A 47 6.85 1.04 -7.00
C MET A 47 6.47 2.27 -6.18
N ARG A 48 5.84 3.26 -6.81
CA ARG A 48 5.39 4.48 -6.13
C ARG A 48 4.40 4.19 -5.00
N ILE A 49 3.49 3.22 -5.21
CA ILE A 49 2.52 2.78 -4.18
C ILE A 49 3.16 2.07 -2.97
N ALA A 50 4.47 1.77 -3.02
CA ALA A 50 5.25 1.29 -1.87
C ALA A 50 6.04 2.40 -1.17
N ARG A 51 6.30 3.52 -1.83
CA ARG A 51 7.24 4.56 -1.38
C ARG A 51 6.59 5.89 -1.00
N GLU A 52 5.45 6.20 -1.59
CA GLU A 52 4.77 7.48 -1.46
C GLU A 52 3.50 7.34 -0.62
N GLU A 53 3.18 8.39 0.14
CA GLU A 53 1.98 8.42 0.97
C GLU A 53 0.72 8.73 0.13
N ILE A 54 -0.10 7.69 -0.08
CA ILE A 54 -1.39 7.79 -0.79
C ILE A 54 -2.42 8.57 0.05
N PHE A 55 -2.46 8.28 1.36
CA PHE A 55 -3.40 8.89 2.32
C PHE A 55 -4.88 8.67 1.97
N GLY A 56 -5.20 7.44 1.54
CA GLY A 56 -6.53 6.97 1.18
C GLY A 56 -6.77 5.54 1.66
N PRO A 57 -7.94 4.94 1.37
CA PRO A 57 -8.27 3.57 1.78
C PRO A 57 -7.56 2.54 0.89
N VAL A 58 -6.23 2.61 0.80
CA VAL A 58 -5.37 1.79 -0.06
C VAL A 58 -4.28 1.15 0.78
N VAL A 59 -4.11 -0.17 0.67
CA VAL A 59 -3.00 -0.91 1.28
C VAL A 59 -2.17 -1.63 0.22
N SER A 60 -0.86 -1.58 0.37
CA SER A 60 0.13 -2.26 -0.47
C SER A 60 0.74 -3.44 0.29
N ILE A 61 0.69 -4.63 -0.30
CA ILE A 61 1.24 -5.85 0.29
C ILE A 61 2.51 -6.23 -0.48
N LEU A 62 3.63 -6.26 0.24
CA LEU A 62 4.95 -6.68 -0.23
C LEU A 62 5.31 -8.00 0.47
N GLU A 63 5.97 -8.89 -0.27
CA GLU A 63 6.47 -10.16 0.24
C GLU A 63 7.95 -10.04 0.63
N PHE A 64 8.36 -10.83 1.61
CA PHE A 64 9.75 -10.95 2.08
C PHE A 64 10.04 -12.40 2.49
N GLU A 65 11.31 -12.80 2.52
CA GLU A 65 11.70 -14.17 2.87
C GLU A 65 12.24 -14.27 4.30
N THR A 66 13.02 -13.29 4.74
CA THR A 66 13.62 -13.26 6.09
C THR A 66 13.18 -12.04 6.89
N LEU A 67 13.32 -12.12 8.22
CA LEU A 67 13.02 -10.97 9.09
C LEU A 67 13.96 -9.80 8.78
N GLU A 68 15.23 -10.09 8.47
CA GLU A 68 16.22 -9.11 8.04
C GLU A 68 15.80 -8.39 6.75
N ASP A 69 15.24 -9.12 5.77
CA ASP A 69 14.69 -8.53 4.55
C ASP A 69 13.50 -7.62 4.88
N ALA A 70 12.58 -8.06 5.74
CA ALA A 70 11.42 -7.25 6.15
C ALA A 70 11.86 -5.94 6.82
N ILE A 71 12.87 -5.99 7.68
CA ILE A 71 13.44 -4.82 8.35
C ILE A 71 14.11 -3.89 7.33
N ALA A 72 14.87 -4.44 6.39
CA ALA A 72 15.49 -3.65 5.33
C ALA A 72 14.43 -2.94 4.48
N LEU A 73 13.42 -3.67 4.01
CA LEU A 73 12.30 -3.14 3.24
C LEU A 73 11.54 -2.03 3.98
N ALA A 74 11.23 -2.23 5.27
CA ALA A 74 10.55 -1.22 6.07
C ALA A 74 11.39 0.07 6.21
N ASN A 75 12.70 -0.06 6.35
CA ASN A 75 13.64 1.07 6.51
C ASN A 75 14.04 1.75 5.20
N GLU A 76 13.69 1.20 4.02
CA GLU A 76 13.90 1.87 2.73
C GLU A 76 12.92 3.04 2.49
N SER A 77 11.89 3.15 3.32
CA SER A 77 10.99 4.30 3.32
C SER A 77 11.73 5.57 3.76
N VAL A 78 11.41 6.70 3.12
CA VAL A 78 11.86 8.03 3.57
C VAL A 78 11.12 8.52 4.83
N TYR A 79 10.11 7.75 5.27
CA TYR A 79 9.29 8.02 6.45
C TYR A 79 9.61 7.03 7.57
N GLY A 80 9.25 7.37 8.82
CA GLY A 80 9.54 6.53 9.99
C GLY A 80 8.62 6.81 11.19
N LEU A 81 7.32 7.03 10.93
CA LEU A 81 6.37 7.43 11.97
C LEU A 81 6.02 6.28 12.93
N SER A 82 5.68 5.10 12.39
CA SER A 82 5.30 3.94 13.18
C SER A 82 5.51 2.64 12.38
N ALA A 83 5.71 1.55 13.10
CA ALA A 83 5.76 0.19 12.57
C ALA A 83 5.08 -0.77 13.56
N GLY A 84 4.60 -1.91 13.07
CA GLY A 84 4.00 -2.95 13.89
C GLY A 84 4.42 -4.34 13.42
N ILE A 85 4.69 -5.24 14.36
CA ILE A 85 5.08 -6.62 14.09
C ILE A 85 3.97 -7.54 14.62
N TRP A 86 3.55 -8.50 13.80
CA TRP A 86 2.61 -9.54 14.20
C TRP A 86 3.33 -10.89 14.21
N THR A 87 3.62 -11.40 15.40
CA THR A 87 4.40 -12.65 15.59
C THR A 87 3.97 -13.39 16.86
N GLY A 88 4.09 -14.71 16.85
CA GLY A 88 3.97 -15.55 18.04
C GLY A 88 5.29 -15.72 18.81
N ASN A 89 6.42 -15.28 18.24
CA ASN A 89 7.74 -15.35 18.86
C ASN A 89 8.15 -13.97 19.39
N VAL A 90 8.19 -13.83 20.71
CA VAL A 90 8.56 -12.59 21.39
C VAL A 90 9.98 -12.12 21.04
N SER A 91 10.89 -13.02 20.67
CA SER A 91 12.26 -12.63 20.27
C SER A 91 12.30 -11.92 18.91
N HIS A 92 11.25 -12.03 18.11
CA HIS A 92 11.09 -11.31 16.83
C HIS A 92 10.20 -10.07 16.97
N ALA A 93 9.66 -9.80 18.16
CA ALA A 93 8.72 -8.71 18.41
C ALA A 93 9.43 -7.40 18.76
#